data_AF-A0A379WG05-F1
#
_entry.id   AF-A0A379WG05-F1
#
_cell.length_a   1.000
_cell.length_b   1.000
_cell.length_c   1.000
_cell.angle_alpha   90.00
_cell.angle_beta   90.00
_cell.angle_gamma   90.00
#
_symmetry.space_group_name_H-M   'P 1'
#
loop_
_entity.id
_entity.type
_entity.pdbx_description
1 polymer ?
#
loop_
_entity_poly.entity_id
_entity_poly.type
_entity_poly.pdbx_seq_one_letter_code
_entity_poly.pdbx_strand_id
1 'polypeptide(L)' 'MNGDTHGAWLFTRYSGSESASDALRLCRETAWQDGPGETTVRALGQKVWLTSHGDISLLDMAHCTFHAQENDGA' A
#
# COMPACT_ATOMS: atom_id res chain seq x y z
N MET A 1 23.05 -6.78 -14.54
CA MET A 1 21.78 -7.33 -14.05
C MET A 1 21.25 -6.32 -13.04
N ASN A 2 20.09 -5.72 -13.28
CA ASN A 2 19.54 -4.73 -12.36
C ASN A 2 18.78 -5.47 -11.24
N GLY A 3 19.46 -5.73 -10.13
CA GLY A 3 18.86 -6.25 -8.89
C GLY A 3 19.31 -7.65 -8.46
N ASP A 4 19.00 -7.96 -7.20
CA ASP A 4 19.18 -9.26 -6.53
C ASP A 4 17.98 -9.51 -5.57
N THR A 5 17.85 -10.73 -5.04
CA THR A 5 16.74 -11.13 -4.16
C THR A 5 17.08 -10.96 -2.69
N HIS A 6 16.20 -10.29 -1.94
CA HIS A 6 16.35 -10.09 -0.50
C HIS A 6 15.04 -10.32 0.25
N GLY A 7 15.14 -10.88 1.46
CA GLY A 7 14.03 -10.88 2.41
C GLY A 7 13.85 -9.50 3.06
N ALA A 8 12.61 -9.07 3.27
CA ALA A 8 12.29 -7.78 3.87
C ALA A 8 11.01 -7.85 4.70
N TRP A 9 10.83 -6.86 5.59
CA TRP A 9 9.59 -6.65 6.31
C TRP A 9 8.76 -5.58 5.62
N LEU A 10 7.47 -5.86 5.41
CA LEU A 10 6.53 -4.88 4.88
C LEU A 10 5.53 -4.50 5.96
N PHE A 11 5.47 -3.21 6.31
CA PHE A 11 4.48 -2.72 7.25
C PHE A 11 3.10 -2.69 6.60
N THR A 12 2.19 -3.50 7.13
CA THR A 12 0.84 -3.74 6.58
C THR A 12 -0.19 -2.66 6.91
N ARG A 13 0.20 -1.67 7.73
CA ARG A 13 -0.63 -0.54 8.14
C ARG A 13 0.00 0.81 7.83
N TYR A 14 -0.82 1.82 7.65
CA TYR A 14 -0.36 3.21 7.53
C TYR A 14 0.19 3.74 8.87
N SER A 15 1.18 4.62 8.81
CA SER A 15 1.75 5.29 9.98
C SER A 15 0.71 6.15 10.68
N GLY A 16 0.80 6.29 12.01
CA GLY A 16 -0.19 6.98 12.83
C GLY A 16 -1.35 6.09 13.28
N SER A 17 -1.52 4.91 12.68
CA SER A 17 -2.56 3.96 13.09
C SER A 17 -2.36 3.45 14.51
N GLU A 18 -1.15 3.49 15.06
CA GLU A 18 -0.80 3.09 16.44
C GLU A 18 -1.55 3.89 17.51
N SER A 19 -2.01 5.10 17.18
CA SER A 19 -2.78 5.96 18.08
C SER A 19 -4.28 5.93 17.77
N ALA A 20 -4.71 5.10 16.82
CA ALA A 20 -6.10 5.01 16.36
C ALA A 20 -6.92 3.95 17.13
N SER A 21 -8.15 3.70 16.68
CA SER A 21 -9.01 2.63 17.21
C SER A 21 -8.36 1.25 17.06
N ASP A 22 -8.78 0.30 17.89
CA ASP A 22 -8.27 -1.09 17.83
C ASP A 22 -8.48 -1.72 16.45
N ALA A 23 -9.62 -1.44 15.81
CA ALA A 23 -9.92 -1.95 14.46
C ALA A 23 -8.87 -1.50 13.43
N LEU A 24 -8.45 -0.23 13.48
CA LEU A 24 -7.41 0.31 12.60
C LEU A 24 -6.02 -0.21 13.02
N ARG A 25 -5.71 -0.27 14.32
CA ARG A 25 -4.43 -0.84 14.80
C ARG A 25 -4.22 -2.29 14.36
N LEU A 26 -5.29 -3.09 14.43
CA LEU A 26 -5.29 -4.51 14.10
C LEU A 26 -5.55 -4.79 12.61
N CYS A 27 -5.52 -3.76 11.75
CA CYS A 27 -5.70 -3.89 10.30
C CYS A 27 -7.05 -4.51 9.89
N ARG A 28 -8.10 -4.34 10.69
CA ARG A 28 -9.46 -4.85 10.38
C ARG A 28 -10.23 -3.91 9.46
N GLU A 29 -9.80 -2.66 9.38
CA GLU A 29 -10.43 -1.61 8.59
C GLU A 29 -9.35 -0.72 7.95
N THR A 30 -9.77 0.04 6.93
CA THR A 30 -9.03 1.16 6.36
C THR A 30 -9.93 2.38 6.39
N ALA A 31 -9.45 3.46 6.98
CA ALA A 31 -10.18 4.72 7.05
C ALA A 31 -9.41 5.81 6.30
N TRP A 32 -10.12 6.56 5.44
CA TRP A 32 -9.58 7.67 4.67
C TRP A 32 -10.01 8.99 5.31
N GLN A 33 -9.09 9.93 5.40
CA GLN A 33 -9.29 11.23 6.03
C GLN A 33 -8.64 12.31 5.16
N ASP A 34 -9.23 13.49 5.16
CA ASP A 34 -8.61 14.64 4.50
C ASP A 34 -7.24 14.94 5.12
N GLY A 35 -6.26 15.14 4.26
CA GLY A 35 -4.92 15.58 4.61
C GLY A 35 -4.75 17.09 4.49
N PRO A 36 -3.53 17.60 4.72
CA PRO A 36 -3.23 19.01 4.49
C PRO A 36 -3.40 19.40 3.01
N GLY A 37 -3.99 20.57 2.76
CA GLY A 37 -4.26 21.07 1.41
C GLY A 37 -5.58 20.57 0.84
N GLU A 38 -5.78 20.75 -0.47
CA GLU A 38 -7.07 20.44 -1.11
C GLU A 38 -7.19 18.99 -1.60
N THR A 39 -6.08 18.33 -1.90
CA THR A 39 -6.08 17.04 -2.62
C THR A 39 -5.40 15.91 -1.86
N THR A 40 -4.78 16.19 -0.72
CA THR A 40 -4.10 15.16 0.07
C THR A 40 -5.14 14.35 0.81
N VAL A 41 -5.01 13.02 0.75
CA VAL A 41 -5.76 12.09 1.61
C VAL A 41 -4.77 11.31 2.45
N ARG A 42 -5.07 11.18 3.74
CA ARG A 42 -4.34 10.33 4.69
C ARG A 42 -5.18 9.11 5.01
N ALA A 43 -4.52 7.96 5.07
CA ALA A 43 -5.16 6.72 5.45
C ALA A 43 -4.66 6.24 6.83
N LEU A 44 -5.55 5.58 7.56
CA LEU A 44 -5.24 4.80 8.77
C LEU A 44 -5.72 3.37 8.57
N GLY A 45 -5.15 2.44 9.32
CA GLY A 45 -5.51 1.03 9.26
C GLY A 45 -4.73 0.26 8.21
N GLN A 46 -5.36 -0.77 7.64
CA GLN A 46 -4.72 -1.65 6.67
C GLN A 46 -4.31 -0.88 5.40
N LYS A 47 -3.10 -1.11 4.89
CA LYS A 47 -2.66 -0.55 3.61
C LYS A 47 -3.46 -1.13 2.46
N VAL A 48 -3.82 -0.26 1.53
CA VAL A 48 -4.49 -0.60 0.28
C VAL A 48 -3.64 -0.06 -0.87
N TRP A 49 -3.50 -0.87 -1.93
CA TRP A 49 -2.92 -0.45 -3.20
C TRP A 49 -4.02 -0.24 -4.23
N LEU A 50 -4.03 0.94 -4.82
CA LEU A 50 -4.96 1.32 -5.88
C LEU A 50 -4.38 0.87 -7.22
N THR A 51 -5.15 0.11 -7.99
CA THR A 51 -4.77 -0.30 -9.34
C THR A 51 -5.86 0.09 -10.33
N SER A 52 -5.56 0.05 -11.63
CA SER A 52 -6.57 0.24 -12.67
C SER A 52 -7.68 -0.82 -12.67
N HIS A 53 -7.48 -1.95 -12.00
CA HIS A 53 -8.44 -3.04 -11.89
C HIS A 53 -9.19 -3.04 -10.55
N GLY A 54 -8.96 -2.01 -9.73
CA GLY A 54 -9.55 -1.86 -8.40
C GLY A 54 -8.52 -1.91 -7.27
N ASP A 55 -9.06 -1.92 -6.06
CA ASP A 55 -8.31 -1.76 -4.83
C ASP A 55 -7.90 -3.13 -4.28
N ILE A 56 -6.64 -3.24 -3.83
CA ILE A 56 -6.08 -4.46 -3.27
C ILE A 56 -5.64 -4.18 -1.84
N SER A 57 -6.30 -4.83 -0.89
CA SER A 57 -5.88 -4.92 0.52
C SER A 57 -4.54 -5.63 0.64
N LEU A 58 -3.57 -5.01 1.32
CA LEU A 58 -2.21 -5.52 1.34
C LEU A 58 -2.08 -6.88 2.03
N LEU A 59 -2.96 -7.21 2.99
CA LEU A 59 -2.98 -8.53 3.63
C LEU A 59 -3.54 -9.64 2.72
N ASP A 60 -4.25 -9.28 1.66
CA ASP A 60 -4.78 -10.23 0.67
C ASP A 60 -3.78 -10.47 -0.48
N MET A 61 -2.71 -9.66 -0.57
CA MET A 61 -1.73 -9.73 -1.65
C MET A 61 -0.60 -10.73 -1.33
N ALA A 62 -0.63 -11.89 -1.98
CA ALA A 62 0.40 -12.92 -1.84
C ALA A 62 1.65 -12.67 -2.70
N HIS A 63 1.47 -12.11 -3.91
CA HIS A 63 2.55 -11.87 -4.86
C HIS A 63 2.22 -10.70 -5.77
N CYS A 64 3.22 -9.90 -6.13
CA CYS A 64 3.10 -8.80 -7.08
C CYS A 64 4.33 -8.79 -7.98
N THR A 65 4.11 -8.75 -9.29
CA THR A 65 5.17 -8.65 -10.31
C THR A 65 4.98 -7.41 -11.13
N PHE A 66 6.08 -6.74 -11.47
CA PHE A 66 6.08 -5.64 -12.42
C PHE A 66 6.60 -6.18 -13.75
N HIS A 67 5.92 -5.83 -14.84
CA HIS A 67 6.42 -6.14 -16.17
C HIS A 67 7.66 -5.29 -16.46
N ALA A 68 8.67 -5.89 -17.09
CA ALA A 68 9.79 -5.11 -17.62
C ALA A 68 9.25 -4.21 -18.73
N GLN A 69 9.71 -2.96 -18.77
CA GLN A 69 9.43 -2.11 -19.90
C GLN A 69 10.13 -2.73 -21.13
N GLU A 70 9.38 -3.04 -22.19
CA GLU A 70 10.00 -3.34 -23.47
C GLU A 70 10.70 -2.05 -23.93
N ASN A 71 12.02 -2.13 -24.11
CA ASN A 71 12.72 -1.08 -24.84
C ASN A 71 12.26 -1.20 -26.29
N ASP A 72 11.23 -0.44 -26.65
CA ASP A 72 10.84 -0.27 -28.05
C ASP A 72 12.04 0.40 -28.72
N GLY A 73 12.81 -0.39 -29.46
CA GLY A 73 14.06 0.04 -30.08
C GLY A 73 13.77 1.11 -31.12
N ALA A 74 14.09 2.36 -30.79
CA ALA A 74 14.20 3.46 -31.73
C ALA A 74 15.63 3.56 -32.28
#